data_AF-A0A8T4NEH3-F1
#
_entry.id   AF-A0A8T4NEH3-F1
#
_cell.length_a   1.000
_cell.length_b   1.000
_cell.length_c   1.000
_cell.angle_alpha   90.00
_cell.angle_beta   90.00
_cell.angle_gamma   90.00
#
_symmetry.space_group_name_H-M   'P 1'
#
loop_
_entity.id
_entity.type
_entity.pdbx_description
1 polymer ?
#
loop_
_entity_poly.entity_id
_entity_poly.type
_entity_poly.pdbx_seq_one_letter_code
_entity_poly.pdbx_strand_id
1 'polypeptide(L)' 'MSTINDGRLIPKENAFRKEREEGADELLSLVDLGNRGEHYPNQLSGGQQQRVAIARALSND' A
#
# COMPACT_ATOMS: atom_id res chain seq x y z
N MET A 1 5.06 -11.96 -18.82
CA MET A 1 4.16 -12.40 -19.91
C MET A 1 2.71 -12.16 -19.47
N SER A 2 2.20 -10.94 -19.65
CA SER A 2 0.81 -10.56 -19.30
C SER A 2 -0.18 -11.07 -20.35
N THR A 3 -1.39 -11.41 -19.93
CA THR A 3 -2.46 -11.89 -20.82
C THR A 3 -3.29 -10.69 -21.27
N ILE A 4 -3.44 -10.49 -22.57
CA ILE A 4 -4.32 -9.45 -23.14
C ILE A 4 -5.72 -10.06 -23.28
N ASN A 5 -6.75 -9.40 -22.73
CA ASN A 5 -8.15 -9.73 -22.99
C ASN A 5 -8.88 -8.44 -23.41
N ASP A 6 -9.50 -8.44 -24.60
CA ASP A 6 -10.23 -7.31 -25.19
C ASP A 6 -9.53 -5.93 -25.10
N GLY A 7 -8.22 -5.90 -25.35
CA GLY A 7 -7.44 -4.64 -25.38
C GLY A 7 -7.18 -4.03 -24.00
N ARG A 8 -7.60 -4.68 -22.91
CA ARG A 8 -7.28 -4.28 -21.53
C ARG A 8 -6.07 -5.06 -21.04
N LEU A 9 -5.06 -4.34 -20.58
CA LEU A 9 -3.95 -4.94 -19.83
C LEU A 9 -4.54 -5.50 -18.53
N ILE A 10 -4.64 -6.82 -18.41
CA ILE A 10 -4.94 -7.48 -17.14
C ILE A 10 -3.60 -7.79 -16.48
N PRO A 11 -3.21 -7.08 -15.40
CA PRO A 11 -2.02 -7.43 -14.67
C PRO A 11 -2.20 -8.85 -14.14
N LYS A 12 -1.19 -9.70 -14.29
CA LYS A 12 -1.21 -11.00 -13.60
C LYS A 12 -1.33 -10.74 -12.11
N GLU A 13 -1.99 -11.63 -11.38
CA GLU A 13 -2.32 -11.47 -9.95
C GLU A 13 -1.12 -11.00 -9.10
N ASN A 14 0.10 -11.42 -9.45
CA ASN A 14 1.35 -10.98 -8.82
C ASN A 14 1.74 -9.51 -9.11
N ALA A 15 1.44 -8.99 -10.29
CA ALA A 15 1.70 -7.59 -10.64
C ALA A 15 0.77 -6.64 -9.87
N PHE A 16 -0.50 -7.03 -9.70
CA PHE A 16 -1.44 -6.29 -8.87
C PHE A 16 -0.99 -6.25 -7.40
N ARG A 17 -0.48 -7.37 -6.89
CA ARG A 17 0.08 -7.43 -5.54
C ARG A 17 1.29 -6.51 -5.36
N LYS A 18 2.23 -6.54 -6.31
CA LYS A 18 3.44 -5.71 -6.29
C LYS A 18 3.12 -4.21 -6.31
N GLU A 19 2.19 -3.79 -7.16
CA GLU A 19 1.76 -2.39 -7.27
C GLU A 19 1.07 -1.89 -5.98
N ARG A 20 0.35 -2.78 -5.27
CA ARG A 20 -0.27 -2.47 -3.98
C ARG A 20 0.74 -2.42 -2.83
N GLU A 21 1.75 -3.28 -2.85
CA GLU A 21 2.86 -3.28 -1.90
C GLU A 21 3.69 -2.00 -2.06
N GLU A 22 4.04 -1.62 -3.30
CA GLU A 22 4.77 -0.39 -3.60
C GLU A 22 4.04 0.87 -3.14
N GLY A 23 2.73 0.98 -3.40
CA GLY A 23 1.92 2.10 -2.91
C GLY A 23 1.81 2.14 -1.38
N ALA A 24 1.76 0.98 -0.71
CA ALA A 24 1.72 0.94 0.75
C ALA A 24 3.05 1.44 1.36
N ASP A 25 4.19 1.06 0.79
CA ASP A 25 5.52 1.47 1.26
C ASP A 25 5.76 2.98 1.09
N GLU A 26 5.30 3.56 -0.02
CA GLU A 26 5.35 5.00 -0.25
C GLU A 26 4.54 5.76 0.82
N LEU A 27 3.32 5.29 1.10
CA LEU A 27 2.44 5.92 2.09
C LEU A 27 2.98 5.82 3.51
N LEU A 28 3.58 4.69 3.86
CA LEU A 28 4.23 4.50 5.15
C LEU A 28 5.46 5.39 5.28
N SER A 29 6.22 5.59 4.21
CA SER A 29 7.38 6.49 4.19
C SER A 29 6.97 7.95 4.42
N LEU A 30 5.82 8.39 3.85
CA LEU A 30 5.28 9.73 4.07
C LEU A 30 4.90 10.03 5.53
N VAL A 31 4.67 8.99 6.35
CA VAL A 31 4.30 9.13 7.76
C VAL A 31 5.35 8.63 8.75
N ASP A 32 6.59 8.52 8.28
CA ASP A 32 7.74 8.09 9.07
C ASP A 32 7.56 6.68 9.68
N LEU A 33 6.92 5.81 8.89
CA LEU A 33 6.63 4.41 9.22
C LEU A 33 7.12 3.44 8.13
N GLY A 34 7.98 3.86 7.20
CA GLY A 34 8.48 3.00 6.11
C GLY A 34 9.11 1.68 6.60
N ASN A 35 9.69 1.68 7.80
CA ASN A 35 10.29 0.48 8.42
C ASN A 35 9.26 -0.43 9.12
N ARG A 36 7.97 -0.07 9.06
CA ARG A 36 6.87 -0.72 9.80
C ARG A 36 5.84 -1.36 8.87
N GLY A 37 6.14 -1.52 7.58
CA GLY A 37 5.23 -2.16 6.62
C GLY A 37 4.82 -3.59 6.98
N GLU A 38 5.68 -4.31 7.70
CA GLU A 38 5.37 -5.67 8.20
C GLU A 38 4.65 -5.70 9.55
N HIS A 39 4.42 -4.55 10.19
CA HIS A 39 3.74 -4.50 11.48
C HIS A 39 2.22 -4.44 11.29
N TYR A 40 1.52 -5.37 11.92
CA TYR A 40 0.07 -5.33 11.99
C TYR A 40 -0.40 -4.06 12.73
N PRO A 41 -1.58 -3.52 12.39
CA PRO A 41 -2.09 -2.28 13.01
C PRO A 41 -2.11 -2.30 14.54
N ASN A 42 -2.36 -3.45 15.15
CA ASN A 42 -2.36 -3.66 16.60
C ASN A 42 -0.95 -3.63 17.24
N GLN A 43 0.13 -3.62 16.44
CA GLN A 43 1.52 -3.50 16.87
C GLN A 43 2.05 -2.06 16.78
N LEU A 44 1.20 -1.12 16.34
CA LEU A 44 1.50 0.31 16.28
C LEU A 44 0.95 1.01 17.53
N SER A 45 1.68 2.02 18.03
CA SER A 45 1.16 2.90 19.08
C SER A 45 -0.05 3.70 18.58
N GLY A 46 -0.90 4.21 19.48
CA GLY A 46 -2.09 4.99 19.08
C GLY A 46 -1.77 6.19 18.18
N GLY A 47 -0.65 6.87 18.42
CA GLY A 47 -0.17 7.96 17.55
C GLY A 47 0.33 7.49 16.19
N GLN A 48 0.92 6.28 16.10
CA GLN A 48 1.31 5.67 14.83
C GLN A 48 0.07 5.23 14.02
N GLN A 49 -0.94 4.68 14.68
CA GLN A 49 -2.21 4.31 14.03
C GLN A 49 -2.92 5.54 13.43
N GLN A 50 -2.94 6.66 14.17
CA GLN A 50 -3.46 7.93 13.64
C GLN A 50 -2.72 8.40 12.39
N ARG A 51 -1.39 8.33 12.40
CA ARG A 51 -0.57 8.69 11.23
C ARG A 51 -0.89 7.81 10.01
N VAL A 52 -1.01 6.49 10.19
CA VAL A 52 -1.42 5.56 9.12
C VAL A 52 -2.83 5.89 8.61
N ALA A 53 -3.77 6.23 9.49
CA ALA A 53 -5.13 6.59 9.09
C ALA A 53 -5.17 7.84 8.20
N ILE A 54 -4.35 8.86 8.53
CA ILE A 54 -4.21 10.08 7.71
C ILE A 54 -3.58 9.75 6.35
N ALA A 55 -2.48 8.98 6.32
CA ALA A 55 -1.85 8.55 5.07
C ALA A 55 -2.84 7.85 4.14
N ARG A 56 -3.63 6.92 4.69
CA ARG A 56 -4.64 6.16 3.95
C ARG A 56 -5.77 7.04 3.42
N ALA A 57 -6.19 8.05 4.18
CA ALA A 57 -7.20 9.00 3.73
C ALA A 57 -6.68 9.83 2.54
N LEU A 58 -5.41 10.26 2.59
CA LEU A 58 -4.77 11.06 1.54
C LEU A 58 -4.48 10.29 0.24
N SER A 59 -4.45 8.96 0.28
CA SER A 59 -4.24 8.12 -0.92
C SER A 59 -5.51 7.49 -1.48
N ASN A 60 -6.63 7.66 -0.78
CA ASN A 60 -7.93 7.19 -1.23
C ASN A 60 -8.75 8.29 -1.94
N ASP A 61 -8.21 9.51 -2.02
CA ASP A 61 -8.60 10.60 -2.93
C ASP A 61 -7.70 10.58 -4.17
#